data_AF-A0AAN8V393-F1
#
_entry.id   AF-A0AAN8V393-F1
#
_cell.length_a   1.000
_cell.length_b   1.000
_cell.length_c   1.000
_cell.angle_alpha   90.00
_cell.angle_beta   90.00
_cell.angle_gamma   90.00
#
_symmetry.space_group_name_H-M   'P 1'
#
loop_
_entity.id
_entity.type
_entity.pdbx_description
1 polymer ?
#
loop_
_entity_poly.entity_id
_entity_poly.type
_entity_poly.pdbx_seq_one_letter_code
_entity_poly.pdbx_strand_id
1 'polypeptide(L)' 'MVDGFDLFVCLREQGQTRGAAVPPEELYATQLSQLQEMGFFDTQENIRALTATAGNVHAAVERLLGNPGQ' A
#
# COMPACT_ATOMS: atom_id res chain seq x y z
N MET A 1 17.28 9.74 14.65
CA MET A 1 17.05 8.66 13.67
C MET A 1 15.84 9.08 12.89
N VAL A 2 16.06 9.58 11.69
CA VAL A 2 14.98 9.82 10.73
C VAL A 2 14.66 8.47 10.12
N ASP A 3 13.45 7.95 10.34
CA ASP A 3 13.02 6.71 9.69
C ASP A 3 13.00 6.95 8.18
N GLY A 4 13.84 6.21 7.46
CA GLY A 4 14.17 6.42 6.04
C GLY A 4 13.01 6.24 5.05
N PHE A 5 11.78 6.13 5.53
CA PHE A 5 10.59 5.90 4.73
C PHE A 5 10.09 7.17 4.02
N ASP A 6 10.31 8.35 4.60
CA ASP A 6 9.78 9.62 4.10
C ASP A 6 10.67 10.30 3.04
N LEU A 7 11.96 9.95 2.97
CA LEU A 7 12.84 10.43 1.90
C LEU A 7 12.47 9.83 0.54
N PHE A 8 11.91 8.61 0.54
CA PHE A 8 11.52 7.89 -0.68
C PHE A 8 10.23 8.44 -1.31
N VAL A 9 9.27 8.88 -0.49
CA VAL A 9 8.07 9.58 -0.96
C VAL A 9 8.40 10.99 -1.49
N CYS A 10 9.28 11.72 -0.80
CA CYS A 10 9.70 13.05 -1.23
C CYS A 10 10.49 13.03 -2.56
N LEU A 11 11.22 11.94 -2.86
CA LEU A 11 11.93 11.77 -4.13
C LEU A 11 11.03 11.29 -5.29
N ARG A 12 9.98 10.51 -5.01
CA ARG A 12 8.99 10.05 -6.01
C ARG A 12 8.12 11.19 -6.55
N GLU A 13 7.94 12.27 -5.79
CA GLU A 13 7.14 13.42 -6.22
C GLU A 13 7.92 14.46 -7.07
N GLN A 14 9.22 14.25 -7.34
CA GLN A 14 10.02 15.19 -8.14
C GLN A 14 10.28 14.75 -9.60
N GLY A 15 9.59 13.72 -10.11
CA GLY A 15 9.74 13.25 -11.49
C GLY A 15 8.45 12.70 -12.13
N GLN A 16 7.65 13.59 -12.73
CA GLN A 16 6.97 13.44 -14.04
C GLN A 16 6.30 12.07 -14.39
N THR A 17 5.00 11.97 -14.69
CA THR A 17 4.40 12.28 -16.01
C THR A 17 2.91 11.89 -16.03
N ARG A 18 2.18 12.60 -16.88
CA ARG A 18 0.75 12.52 -17.11
C ARG A 18 0.42 11.28 -17.95
N GLY A 19 -0.60 10.52 -17.55
CA GLY A 19 -1.39 9.66 -18.43
C GLY A 19 -0.83 8.27 -18.72
N ALA A 20 -1.41 7.27 -18.04
CA ALA A 20 -1.85 5.96 -18.55
C ALA A 20 -1.62 4.87 -17.49
N ALA A 21 -2.73 4.39 -16.90
CA ALA A 21 -2.86 3.11 -16.21
C ALA A 21 -1.71 2.70 -15.29
N VAL A 22 -1.49 3.46 -14.22
CA VAL A 22 -0.65 2.99 -13.11
C VAL A 22 -1.34 1.75 -12.51
N PRO A 23 -0.70 0.57 -12.48
CA PRO A 23 -1.31 -0.62 -11.92
C PRO A 23 -1.60 -0.38 -10.42
N PRO A 24 -2.64 -1.02 -9.86
CA PRO A 24 -3.01 -0.83 -8.45
C PRO A 24 -1.85 -1.13 -7.49
N GLU A 25 -0.91 -1.97 -7.90
CA GLU A 25 0.32 -2.29 -7.15
C GLU A 25 1.22 -1.06 -6.94
N GLU A 26 1.38 -0.23 -7.97
CA GLU A 26 2.17 1.00 -7.94
C GLU A 26 1.39 2.14 -7.28
N LEU A 27 0.07 2.22 -7.55
CA LEU A 27 -0.85 3.14 -6.89
C LEU A 27 -0.85 2.94 -5.37
N TYR A 28 -0.82 1.68 -4.95
CA TYR A 28 -0.84 1.28 -3.57
C TYR A 28 0.54 0.97 -2.98
N ALA A 29 1.64 1.27 -3.68
CA ALA A 29 2.99 0.93 -3.24
C ALA A 29 3.31 1.45 -1.82
N THR A 30 2.86 2.67 -1.50
CA THR A 30 3.03 3.27 -0.17
C THR A 30 2.21 2.56 0.91
N GLN A 31 1.03 2.04 0.55
CA GLN A 31 0.15 1.32 1.46
C GLN A 31 0.60 -0.13 1.67
N LEU A 32 1.05 -0.78 0.59
CA LEU A 32 1.66 -2.11 0.62
C LEU A 32 2.92 -2.15 1.48
N SER A 33 3.76 -1.13 1.37
CA SER A 33 4.97 -1.05 2.17
C SER A 33 4.67 -0.91 3.66
N GLN A 34 3.65 -0.11 4.04
CA GLN A 34 3.18 -0.04 5.44
C GLN A 34 2.65 -1.39 5.94
N LEU A 35 1.88 -2.11 5.10
CA LEU A 35 1.37 -3.45 5.41
C LEU A 35 2.50 -4.45 5.63
N GLN A 36 3.53 -4.44 4.78
CA GLN A 36 4.71 -5.29 4.90
C GLN A 36 5.49 -5.04 6.20
N GLU A 37 5.61 -3.79 6.62
CA GLU A 37 6.23 -3.44 7.91
C GLU A 37 5.46 -3.99 9.13
N MET A 38 4.13 -4.10 9.01
CA MET A 38 3.29 -4.74 10.03
C MET A 38 3.32 -6.27 9.96
N GLY A 39 3.93 -6.87 8.93
CA GLY A 39 4.04 -8.32 8.73
C GLY A 39 3.15 -8.89 7.62
N PHE A 40 2.45 -8.05 6.85
CA PHE A 40 1.61 -8.47 5.72
C PHE A 40 2.39 -8.38 4.40
N PHE A 41 3.03 -9.48 4.02
CA PHE A 41 3.84 -9.57 2.79
C PHE A 41 3.04 -9.96 1.54
N ASP A 42 1.78 -10.36 1.70
CA ASP A 42 0.92 -10.79 0.59
C ASP A 42 0.38 -9.60 -0.21
N THR A 43 1.11 -9.18 -1.24
CA THR A 43 0.70 -8.08 -2.13
C THR A 43 -0.69 -8.28 -2.72
N GLN A 44 -1.07 -9.50 -3.10
CA GLN A 44 -2.40 -9.78 -3.67
C GLN A 44 -3.54 -9.60 -2.65
N GLU A 45 -3.39 -10.13 -1.44
CA GLU A 45 -4.34 -9.93 -0.33
C GLU A 45 -4.41 -8.45 0.06
N ASN A 46 -3.26 -7.80 0.18
CA ASN A 46 -3.16 -6.39 0.51
C ASN A 46 -3.84 -5.52 -0.55
N ILE A 47 -3.64 -5.78 -1.86
CA ILE A 47 -4.33 -5.06 -2.94
C ILE A 47 -5.84 -5.29 -2.87
N ARG A 48 -6.31 -6.51 -2.60
CA ARG A 48 -7.74 -6.79 -2.44
C ARG A 48 -8.33 -6.03 -1.26
N ALA A 49 -7.63 -6.01 -0.13
CA ALA A 49 -8.03 -5.28 1.06
C ALA A 49 -8.04 -3.77 0.81
N LEU A 50 -6.99 -3.22 0.20
CA LEU A 50 -6.88 -1.80 -0.16
C LEU A 50 -7.91 -1.40 -1.22
N THR A 51 -8.20 -2.27 -2.20
CA THR A 51 -9.24 -2.02 -3.20
C THR A 51 -10.63 -2.01 -2.54
N ALA A 52 -10.89 -2.93 -1.61
CA ALA A 52 -12.14 -2.97 -0.85
C ALA A 52 -12.31 -1.77 0.08
N THR A 53 -11.21 -1.17 0.55
CA THR A 53 -11.20 -0.04 1.49
C THR A 53 -10.87 1.30 0.81
N ALA A 54 -10.84 1.33 -0.52
CA ALA A 54 -10.52 2.51 -1.34
C ALA A 54 -9.17 3.18 -0.98
N GLY A 55 -8.14 2.38 -0.66
CA GLY A 55 -6.78 2.85 -0.36
C GLY A 55 -6.52 3.13 1.12
N ASN A 56 -7.43 2.73 2.01
CA ASN A 56 -7.26 2.91 3.44
C ASN A 56 -6.49 1.72 4.05
N VAL A 57 -5.23 1.98 4.44
CA VAL A 57 -4.34 0.98 5.07
C VAL A 57 -4.96 0.41 6.33
N HIS A 58 -5.49 1.27 7.21
CA HIS A 58 -6.00 0.84 8.52
C HIS A 58 -7.19 -0.12 8.36
N ALA A 59 -8.15 0.24 7.50
CA ALA A 59 -9.28 -0.63 7.19
C ALA A 59 -8.84 -1.90 6.44
N ALA A 60 -7.80 -1.82 5.61
CA ALA A 60 -7.27 -2.99 4.90
C ALA A 60 -6.62 -3.98 5.89
N VAL A 61 -5.86 -3.48 6.86
CA VAL A 61 -5.31 -4.28 7.97
C VAL A 61 -6.41 -4.97 8.75
N GLU A 62 -7.47 -4.24 9.15
CA GLU A 62 -8.59 -4.83 9.88
C GLU A 62 -9.28 -5.93 9.07
N ARG A 63 -9.33 -5.79 7.74
CA ARG A 63 -9.87 -6.83 6.85
C ARG A 63 -8.95 -8.04 6.72
N LEU A 64 -7.64 -7.85 6.70
CA LEU A 64 -6.65 -8.94 6.67
C LEU A 64 -6.59 -9.69 8.00
N LEU A 65 -6.70 -8.98 9.13
CA LEU A 65 -6.77 -9.56 10.47
C LEU A 65 -8.14 -10.20 10.76
N GLY A 66 -9.20 -9.57 10.27
CA GLY A 66 -10.60 -9.94 10.50
C GLY A 66 -11.15 -10.95 9.50
N ASN A 67 -10.33 -11.48 8.58
CA ASN A 67 -10.70 -12.58 7.69
C ASN A 67 -10.06 -13.93 8.07
N PRO A 68 -10.34 -14.51 9.26
CA PRO A 68 -10.06 -15.91 9.51
C PRO A 68 -11.20 -16.77 8.93
N GLY A 69 -11.26 -16.94 7.61
CA GLY A 69 -12.13 -17.98 7.05
C GLY A 69 -12.69 -17.74 5.65
N GLN A 70 -11.94 -18.23 4.65
CA GLN A 70 -12.53 -19.12 3.66
C GLN A 70 -11.71 -20.41 3.60
#